data_AF-A0A6A2V907-F1
#
_entry.id   AF-A0A6A2V907-F1
#
_cell.length_a   1.000
_cell.length_b   1.000
_cell.length_c   1.000
_cell.angle_alpha   90.00
_cell.angle_beta   90.00
_cell.angle_gamma   90.00
#
_symmetry.space_group_name_H-M   'P 1'
#
loop_
_entity.id
_entity.type
_entity.pdbx_description
1 polymer ?
#
loop_
_entity_poly.entity_id
_entity_poly.type
_entity_poly.pdbx_seq_one_letter_code
_entity_poly.pdbx_strand_id
1 'polypeptide(L)'
;METIRLNDLLQLTREEIDRTKIRFMVPKSDIGFNPNADAEDPSKQDEINLTALVHNEKKIFFKDGVIAIGFIRIRDDYWLMTGIVKVIKDNGQSQPATAEYLTKKYNFRLVVRFHKKSQNGVRLAKGIIDDLEVIEVWNSDKTLNDTTFPGYKNVSVGYRELKKNLNLNPQNGARPYAVAKAFT
;
A
#
# COMPACT_ATOMS: atom_id res chain seq x y z
N MET A 1 -4.20 9.57 20.82
CA MET A 1 -3.68 8.42 20.04
C MET A 1 -2.80 9.01 18.97
N GLU A 2 -1.54 8.57 18.89
CA GLU A 2 -0.60 9.09 17.90
C GLU A 2 -0.98 8.64 16.49
N THR A 3 -0.72 9.50 15.50
CA THR A 3 -1.02 9.25 14.09
C THR A 3 0.06 8.35 13.50
N ILE A 4 -0.32 7.16 13.02
CA ILE A 4 0.61 6.26 12.31
C ILE A 4 0.85 6.81 10.91
N ARG A 5 2.12 7.01 10.55
CA ARG A 5 2.55 7.45 9.21
C ARG A 5 2.95 6.27 8.36
N LEU A 6 2.93 6.46 7.04
CA LEU A 6 3.34 5.41 6.11
C LEU A 6 4.77 4.91 6.39
N ASN A 7 5.70 5.84 6.68
CA ASN A 7 7.09 5.45 6.92
C ASN A 7 7.30 4.72 8.26
N ASP A 8 6.39 4.85 9.23
CA ASP A 8 6.44 4.05 10.46
C ASP A 8 6.24 2.54 10.16
N LEU A 9 5.50 2.24 9.07
CA LEU A 9 5.24 0.88 8.61
C LEU A 9 6.27 0.36 7.60
N LEU A 10 6.74 1.24 6.71
CA LEU A 10 7.66 0.86 5.63
C LEU A 10 9.14 0.90 6.05
N GLN A 11 9.47 1.74 7.04
CA GLN A 11 10.82 1.89 7.60
C GLN A 11 11.89 2.13 6.54
N LEU A 12 11.59 2.97 5.53
CA LEU A 12 12.54 3.31 4.48
C LEU A 12 13.68 4.17 5.05
N THR A 13 14.91 3.90 4.62
CA THR A 13 16.05 4.75 5.00
C THR A 13 15.99 6.12 4.29
N ARG A 14 16.80 7.08 4.74
CA ARG A 14 16.86 8.41 4.09
C ARG A 14 17.28 8.31 2.62
N GLU A 15 18.24 7.45 2.33
CA GLU A 15 18.74 7.19 0.98
C GLU A 15 17.65 6.57 0.10
N GLU A 16 16.82 5.70 0.69
CA GLU A 16 15.68 5.12 -0.01
C GLU A 16 14.58 6.13 -0.28
N ILE A 17 14.25 6.97 0.70
CA ILE A 17 13.25 8.05 0.57
C ILE A 17 13.65 9.02 -0.55
N ASP A 18 14.93 9.36 -0.65
CA ASP A 18 15.44 10.30 -1.66
C ASP A 18 15.33 9.77 -3.10
N ARG A 19 15.35 8.44 -3.28
CA ARG A 19 15.11 7.77 -4.57
C ARG A 19 13.70 7.23 -4.75
N THR A 20 12.80 7.45 -3.79
CA THR A 20 11.43 6.94 -3.83
C THR A 20 10.50 7.97 -4.46
N LYS A 21 9.65 7.50 -5.37
CA LYS A 21 8.55 8.25 -5.98
C LYS A 21 7.22 7.61 -5.65
N ILE A 22 6.24 8.44 -5.32
CA ILE A 22 4.88 8.04 -5.01
C ILE A 22 3.99 8.45 -6.18
N ARG A 23 3.21 7.51 -6.73
CA ARG A 23 2.22 7.77 -7.78
C ARG A 23 0.81 7.62 -7.24
N PHE A 24 0.04 8.68 -7.37
CA PHE A 24 -1.40 8.74 -7.11
C PHE A 24 -2.16 8.56 -8.42
N MET A 25 -2.79 7.41 -8.59
CA MET A 25 -3.61 7.03 -9.73
C MET A 25 -5.08 7.28 -9.39
N VAL A 26 -5.78 7.95 -10.29
CA VAL A 26 -7.24 8.15 -10.19
C VAL A 26 -7.86 7.28 -11.28
N PRO A 27 -8.61 6.22 -10.91
CA PRO A 27 -9.26 5.39 -11.90
C PRO A 27 -10.30 6.24 -12.64
N LYS A 28 -10.36 6.09 -13.96
CA LYS A 28 -11.41 6.75 -14.73
C LYS A 28 -12.75 6.07 -14.42
N SER A 29 -13.82 6.86 -14.34
CA SER A 29 -15.15 6.42 -13.92
C SER A 29 -15.79 5.36 -14.83
N ASP A 30 -15.25 5.16 -16.03
CA ASP A 30 -15.76 4.31 -17.11
C ASP A 30 -14.99 2.99 -17.28
N ILE A 31 -13.75 2.89 -16.78
CA ILE A 31 -12.86 1.71 -16.95
C ILE A 31 -12.44 1.19 -15.55
N GLY A 32 -13.39 1.25 -14.60
CA GLY A 32 -13.16 1.28 -13.15
C GLY A 32 -12.19 0.24 -12.56
N PHE A 33 -11.55 0.64 -11.46
CA PHE A 33 -10.90 -0.27 -10.52
C PHE A 33 -11.92 -0.61 -9.43
N ASN A 34 -12.17 -1.90 -9.21
CA ASN A 34 -12.98 -2.39 -8.10
C ASN A 34 -12.05 -2.89 -6.98
N PRO A 35 -11.89 -2.15 -5.86
CA PRO A 35 -10.96 -2.54 -4.81
C PRO A 35 -11.26 -3.88 -4.15
N ASN A 36 -12.47 -4.43 -4.24
CA ASN A 36 -12.77 -5.76 -3.69
C ASN A 36 -12.35 -6.89 -4.63
N ALA A 37 -12.62 -6.74 -5.93
CA ALA A 37 -12.35 -7.80 -6.91
C ALA A 37 -10.90 -7.74 -7.42
N ASP A 38 -10.43 -6.55 -7.76
CA ASP A 38 -9.14 -6.35 -8.41
C ASP A 38 -7.97 -6.45 -7.42
N ALA A 39 -8.23 -6.23 -6.13
CA ALA A 39 -7.22 -6.40 -5.08
C ALA A 39 -6.86 -7.87 -4.85
N GLU A 40 -7.71 -8.82 -5.24
CA GLU A 40 -7.45 -10.26 -5.06
C GLU A 40 -6.94 -10.93 -6.34
N ASP A 41 -7.08 -10.30 -7.51
CA ASP A 41 -6.61 -10.82 -8.80
C ASP A 41 -5.10 -10.54 -9.02
N PRO A 42 -4.22 -11.55 -8.96
CA PRO A 42 -2.78 -11.35 -9.12
C PRO A 42 -2.38 -10.74 -10.47
N SER A 43 -3.10 -11.07 -11.55
CA SER A 43 -2.82 -10.54 -12.89
C SER A 43 -3.13 -9.05 -12.93
N LYS A 44 -4.23 -8.65 -12.28
CA LYS A 44 -4.62 -7.24 -12.17
C LYS A 44 -3.66 -6.45 -11.29
N GLN A 45 -3.19 -7.05 -10.18
CA GLN A 45 -2.16 -6.44 -9.34
C GLN A 45 -0.87 -6.18 -10.13
N ASP A 46 -0.43 -7.15 -10.95
CA ASP A 46 0.78 -7.03 -11.76
C ASP A 46 0.59 -6.00 -12.89
N GLU A 47 -0.57 -5.95 -13.54
CA GLU A 47 -0.92 -4.88 -14.49
C GLU A 47 -0.80 -3.50 -13.83
N ILE A 48 -1.36 -3.34 -12.64
CA ILE A 48 -1.32 -2.05 -11.92
C ILE A 48 0.10 -1.69 -11.49
N ASN A 49 0.83 -2.60 -10.85
CA ASN A 49 2.10 -2.28 -10.20
C ASN A 49 3.31 -2.35 -11.14
N LEU A 50 3.30 -3.24 -12.13
CA LEU A 50 4.42 -3.43 -13.06
C LEU A 50 4.21 -2.70 -14.39
N THR A 51 2.99 -2.25 -14.69
CA THR A 51 2.70 -1.43 -15.89
C THR A 51 2.24 -0.04 -15.52
N ALA A 52 1.04 0.12 -14.94
CA ALA A 52 0.43 1.44 -14.76
C ALA A 52 1.20 2.34 -13.79
N LEU A 53 1.69 1.79 -12.68
CA LEU A 53 2.46 2.51 -11.67
C LEU A 53 3.74 3.12 -12.25
N VAL A 54 4.48 2.34 -13.05
CA VAL A 54 5.79 2.72 -13.60
C VAL A 54 5.73 3.26 -15.03
N HIS A 55 4.53 3.56 -15.54
CA HIS A 55 4.35 4.16 -16.86
C HIS A 55 4.89 5.59 -16.92
N ASN A 56 5.93 5.81 -17.72
CA ASN A 56 6.42 7.14 -18.04
C ASN A 56 5.54 7.71 -19.15
N GLU A 57 4.88 8.85 -18.90
CA GLU A 57 4.12 9.56 -19.92
C GLU A 57 5.06 10.48 -20.72
N LYS A 58 4.73 11.77 -20.84
CA LYS A 58 5.57 12.79 -21.49
C LYS A 58 6.87 13.09 -20.73
N LYS A 59 6.94 12.75 -19.44
CA LYS A 59 8.11 12.94 -18.58
C LYS A 59 8.54 11.60 -18.03
N ILE A 60 9.86 11.37 -18.04
CA ILE A 60 10.47 10.20 -17.44
C ILE A 60 10.56 10.42 -15.92
N PHE A 61 9.67 9.77 -15.18
CA PHE A 61 9.68 9.80 -13.73
C PHE A 61 10.42 8.60 -13.14
N PHE A 62 10.30 7.43 -13.77
CA PHE A 62 10.78 6.16 -13.25
C PHE A 62 12.04 5.73 -14.01
N LYS A 63 13.19 6.17 -13.49
CA LYS A 63 14.53 5.82 -13.99
C LYS A 63 15.07 4.61 -13.22
N ASP A 64 16.15 4.02 -13.72
CA ASP A 64 16.89 2.93 -13.07
C ASP A 64 17.15 3.22 -11.58
N GLY A 65 16.83 2.25 -10.72
CA GLY A 65 17.05 2.34 -9.28
C GLY A 65 16.01 3.14 -8.49
N VAL A 66 15.04 3.79 -9.15
CA VAL A 66 13.90 4.44 -8.47
C VAL A 66 13.03 3.39 -7.78
N ILE A 67 12.61 3.68 -6.56
CA ILE A 67 11.55 2.93 -5.87
C ILE A 67 10.22 3.62 -6.16
N ALA A 68 9.24 2.89 -6.65
CA ALA A 68 7.90 3.41 -6.92
C ALA A 68 6.89 2.83 -5.92
N ILE A 69 6.14 3.71 -5.27
CA ILE A 69 5.01 3.36 -4.40
C ILE A 69 3.73 3.83 -5.09
N GLY A 70 2.81 2.89 -5.34
CA GLY A 70 1.55 3.17 -6.00
C GLY A 70 0.39 3.35 -5.04
N PHE A 71 -0.48 4.30 -5.36
CA PHE A 71 -1.73 4.55 -4.67
C PHE A 71 -2.88 4.73 -5.66
N ILE A 72 -4.02 4.11 -5.42
CA ILE A 72 -5.27 4.30 -6.18
C ILE A 72 -6.28 5.03 -5.30
N ARG A 73 -6.97 6.02 -5.87
CA ARG A 73 -8.02 6.75 -5.15
C ARG A 73 -9.24 5.85 -4.94
N ILE A 74 -9.69 5.72 -3.69
CA ILE A 74 -10.95 5.03 -3.36
C ILE A 74 -12.10 6.04 -3.21
N ARG A 75 -11.86 7.13 -2.47
CA ARG A 75 -12.81 8.24 -2.26
C ARG A 75 -12.08 9.45 -1.70
N ASP A 76 -12.55 10.67 -1.98
CA ASP A 76 -12.04 11.91 -1.37
C ASP A 76 -10.50 11.95 -1.21
N ASP A 77 -9.98 12.06 0.01
CA ASP A 77 -8.56 12.06 0.32
C ASP A 77 -8.03 10.66 0.73
N TYR A 78 -8.80 9.60 0.47
CA TYR A 78 -8.46 8.22 0.81
C TYR A 78 -7.90 7.46 -0.39
N TRP A 79 -6.75 6.83 -0.16
CA TRP A 79 -5.97 6.16 -1.17
C TRP A 79 -5.59 4.75 -0.71
N LEU A 80 -5.78 3.76 -1.59
CA LEU A 80 -5.33 2.39 -1.40
C LEU A 80 -3.92 2.22 -1.95
N MET A 81 -3.00 1.71 -1.15
CA MET A 81 -1.67 1.37 -1.64
C MET A 81 -1.75 0.15 -2.54
N THR A 82 -1.23 0.25 -3.77
CA THR A 82 -1.24 -0.85 -4.74
C THR A 82 -0.02 -1.75 -4.58
N GLY A 83 1.15 -1.15 -4.35
CA GLY A 83 2.38 -1.91 -4.15
C GLY A 83 3.64 -1.05 -4.18
N ILE A 84 4.76 -1.73 -3.92
CA ILE A 84 6.11 -1.15 -3.85
C ILE A 84 7.01 -1.92 -4.81
N VAL A 85 7.50 -1.23 -5.83
CA VAL A 85 8.34 -1.83 -6.88
C VAL A 85 9.64 -1.05 -7.04
N LYS A 86 10.69 -1.72 -7.47
CA LYS A 86 11.98 -1.12 -7.84
C LYS A 86 12.12 -1.16 -9.35
N VAL A 87 12.44 -0.02 -9.94
CA VAL A 87 12.72 0.09 -11.37
C VAL A 87 14.10 -0.52 -11.65
N ILE A 88 14.12 -1.56 -12.49
CA ILE A 88 15.34 -2.25 -12.93
C ILE A 88 15.86 -1.61 -14.22
N LYS A 89 14.96 -1.15 -15.10
CA LYS A 89 15.32 -0.53 -16.37
C LYS A 89 14.28 0.49 -16.83
N ASP A 90 14.74 1.69 -17.13
CA ASP A 90 14.00 2.72 -17.84
C ASP A 90 13.85 2.37 -19.31
N ASN A 91 12.60 2.32 -19.80
CA ASN A 91 12.27 2.05 -21.19
C ASN A 91 11.97 3.32 -22.00
N GLY A 92 12.18 4.50 -21.40
CA GLY A 92 11.99 5.79 -22.04
C GLY A 92 10.58 6.38 -21.85
N GLN A 93 10.24 7.34 -22.70
CA GLN A 93 8.94 8.01 -22.68
C GLN A 93 7.83 7.15 -23.29
N SER A 94 6.59 7.36 -22.84
CA SER A 94 5.40 6.64 -23.29
C SER A 94 5.47 5.12 -23.12
N GLN A 95 6.31 4.64 -22.20
CA GLN A 95 6.52 3.22 -21.92
C GLN A 95 6.54 2.97 -20.40
N PRO A 96 6.02 1.83 -19.92
CA PRO A 96 6.30 1.37 -18.57
C PRO A 96 7.79 1.04 -18.43
N ALA A 97 8.41 1.50 -17.35
CA ALA A 97 9.72 1.02 -16.96
C ALA A 97 9.63 -0.47 -16.53
N THR A 98 10.69 -1.24 -16.72
CA THR A 98 10.76 -2.60 -16.20
C THR A 98 11.03 -2.53 -14.70
N ALA A 99 10.17 -3.17 -13.91
CA ALA A 99 10.24 -3.12 -12.45
C ALA A 99 9.98 -4.50 -11.82
N GLU A 100 10.43 -4.64 -10.57
CA GLU A 100 10.24 -5.84 -9.75
C GLU A 100 9.69 -5.45 -8.38
N TYR A 101 8.90 -6.32 -7.75
CA TYR A 101 8.40 -6.06 -6.41
C TYR A 101 9.53 -6.04 -5.38
N LEU A 102 9.61 -4.99 -4.58
CA LEU A 102 10.43 -5.00 -3.36
C LEU A 102 9.76 -5.83 -2.27
N THR A 103 8.44 -5.72 -2.17
CA THR A 103 7.62 -6.51 -1.27
C THR A 103 6.17 -6.53 -1.75
N LYS A 104 5.47 -7.63 -1.50
CA LYS A 104 4.01 -7.74 -1.71
C LYS A 104 3.20 -7.64 -0.41
N LYS A 105 3.87 -7.48 0.74
CA LYS A 105 3.26 -7.60 2.09
C LYS A 105 2.02 -6.72 2.29
N TYR A 106 2.02 -5.54 1.69
CA TYR A 106 1.03 -4.50 1.90
C TYR A 106 0.24 -4.14 0.62
N ASN A 107 0.44 -4.90 -0.46
CA ASN A 107 -0.24 -4.66 -1.73
C ASN A 107 -1.75 -4.74 -1.51
N PHE A 108 -2.46 -3.68 -1.91
CA PHE A 108 -3.92 -3.55 -1.78
C PHE A 108 -4.45 -3.74 -0.36
N ARG A 109 -3.60 -3.49 0.65
CA ARG A 109 -3.96 -3.64 2.07
C ARG A 109 -3.89 -2.35 2.87
N LEU A 110 -3.13 -1.35 2.43
CA LEU A 110 -2.97 -0.12 3.22
C LEU A 110 -3.84 1.01 2.68
N VAL A 111 -4.72 1.56 3.50
CA VAL A 111 -5.46 2.77 3.21
C VAL A 111 -4.82 3.94 3.94
N VAL A 112 -4.45 4.96 3.17
CA VAL A 112 -3.88 6.21 3.69
C VAL A 112 -4.79 7.38 3.40
N ARG A 113 -4.77 8.38 4.28
CA ARG A 113 -5.37 9.68 4.07
C ARG A 113 -4.30 10.68 3.64
N PHE A 114 -4.51 11.33 2.50
CA PHE A 114 -3.63 12.37 1.99
C PHE A 114 -4.39 13.35 1.10
N HIS A 115 -4.38 14.62 1.52
CA HIS A 115 -5.00 15.70 0.77
C HIS A 115 -4.05 16.20 -0.33
N LYS A 116 -4.33 15.81 -1.57
CA LYS A 116 -3.50 16.16 -2.74
C LYS A 116 -3.76 17.60 -3.18
N LYS A 117 -2.83 18.51 -2.86
CA LYS A 117 -2.92 19.94 -3.22
C LYS A 117 -2.59 20.28 -4.68
N SER A 118 -2.07 19.34 -5.48
CA SER A 118 -1.54 19.66 -6.81
C SER A 118 -1.86 18.60 -7.85
N GLN A 119 -1.97 19.02 -9.11
CA GLN A 119 -2.45 18.19 -10.22
C GLN A 119 -1.53 17.02 -10.57
N ASN A 120 -0.20 17.16 -10.42
CA ASN A 120 0.74 16.08 -10.77
C ASN A 120 0.51 14.82 -9.92
N GLY A 121 0.33 13.69 -10.60
CA GLY A 121 0.12 12.38 -9.99
C GLY A 121 1.37 11.75 -9.39
N VAL A 122 2.57 12.18 -9.78
CA VAL A 122 3.85 11.63 -9.25
C VAL A 122 4.54 12.66 -8.36
N ARG A 123 5.03 12.21 -7.19
CA ARG A 123 5.76 13.01 -6.19
C ARG A 123 7.01 12.29 -5.72
N LEU A 124 8.02 13.05 -5.28
CA LEU A 124 9.10 12.48 -4.48
C LEU A 124 8.56 12.15 -3.08
N ALA A 125 8.96 11.02 -2.52
CA ALA A 125 8.58 10.64 -1.16
C ALA A 125 9.16 11.62 -0.13
N LYS A 126 10.38 12.13 -0.40
CA LYS A 126 11.01 13.21 0.35
C LYS A 126 10.09 14.44 0.39
N GLY A 127 9.44 14.63 1.54
CA GLY A 127 8.54 15.75 1.80
C GLY A 127 7.05 15.44 1.82
N ILE A 128 6.61 14.21 1.50
CA ILE A 128 5.21 13.80 1.67
C ILE A 128 5.03 12.49 2.43
N ILE A 129 6.08 11.69 2.61
CA ILE A 129 5.95 10.35 3.18
C ILE A 129 5.45 10.38 4.64
N ASP A 130 5.84 11.42 5.38
CA ASP A 130 5.43 11.66 6.76
C ASP A 130 4.04 12.32 6.87
N ASP A 131 3.47 12.80 5.75
CA ASP A 131 2.11 13.36 5.70
C ASP A 131 1.05 12.29 5.42
N LEU A 132 1.45 11.14 4.88
CA LEU A 132 0.56 10.00 4.58
C LEU A 132 0.15 9.31 5.89
N GLU A 133 -1.03 9.66 6.40
CA GLU A 133 -1.61 9.04 7.60
C GLU A 133 -2.22 7.68 7.24
N VAL A 134 -1.80 6.63 7.93
CA VAL A 134 -2.41 5.30 7.79
C VAL A 134 -3.72 5.27 8.56
N ILE A 135 -4.82 5.01 7.86
CA ILE A 135 -6.17 4.94 8.43
C ILE A 135 -6.56 3.50 8.72
N GLU A 136 -6.28 2.60 7.78
CA GLU A 136 -6.69 1.22 7.87
C GLU A 136 -5.67 0.31 7.20
N VAL A 137 -5.47 -0.87 7.80
CA VAL A 137 -4.85 -2.00 7.14
C VAL A 137 -5.97 -2.99 6.86
N TRP A 138 -6.39 -3.12 5.60
CA TRP A 138 -7.36 -4.12 5.18
C TRP A 138 -6.82 -5.51 5.47
N ASN A 139 -7.63 -6.25 6.20
CA ASN A 139 -7.43 -7.67 6.37
C ASN A 139 -8.01 -8.38 5.13
N SER A 140 -7.34 -9.41 4.62
CA SER A 140 -7.83 -10.17 3.46
C SER A 140 -9.18 -10.85 3.71
N ASP A 141 -9.59 -10.96 4.98
CA ASP A 141 -10.87 -11.56 5.37
C ASP A 141 -12.02 -10.54 5.41
N LYS A 142 -11.76 -9.26 5.11
CA LYS A 142 -12.75 -8.19 5.10
C LYS A 142 -13.19 -7.82 3.70
N THR A 143 -14.51 -7.76 3.49
CA THR A 143 -15.09 -7.06 2.34
C THR A 143 -15.28 -5.57 2.69
N LEU A 144 -15.24 -4.67 1.70
CA LEU A 144 -15.41 -3.21 1.90
C LEU A 144 -16.70 -2.80 2.65
N ASN A 145 -17.72 -3.67 2.70
CA ASN A 145 -18.97 -3.43 3.42
C ASN A 145 -18.98 -4.06 4.83
N ASP A 146 -17.87 -4.64 5.28
CA ASP A 146 -17.75 -5.20 6.62
C ASP A 146 -17.52 -4.09 7.67
N THR A 147 -18.64 -3.59 8.19
CA THR A 147 -18.68 -2.64 9.32
C THR A 147 -18.39 -3.30 10.67
N THR A 148 -18.22 -4.63 10.72
CA THR A 148 -18.08 -5.39 11.97
C THR A 148 -16.79 -5.05 12.70
N PHE A 149 -15.77 -4.57 11.98
CA PHE A 149 -14.54 -4.12 12.60
C PHE A 149 -14.30 -2.62 12.33
N PRO A 150 -14.33 -1.78 13.38
CA PRO A 150 -14.37 -0.32 13.25
C PRO A 150 -13.02 0.32 12.90
N GLY A 151 -12.01 -0.48 12.55
CA GLY A 151 -10.64 -0.05 12.26
C GLY A 151 -9.76 0.02 13.51
N TYR A 152 -8.45 -0.15 13.35
CA TYR A 152 -7.49 -0.23 14.47
C TYR A 152 -7.47 1.02 15.37
N LYS A 153 -7.85 2.19 14.84
CA LYS A 153 -7.97 3.44 15.60
C LYS A 153 -9.13 3.44 16.60
N ASN A 154 -10.17 2.63 16.34
CA ASN A 154 -11.41 2.58 17.13
C ASN A 154 -11.54 1.28 17.94
N VAL A 155 -10.51 0.43 17.92
CA VAL A 155 -10.45 -0.81 18.71
C VAL A 155 -9.50 -0.58 19.88
N SER A 156 -10.04 -0.51 21.09
CA SER A 156 -9.28 -0.58 22.33
C SER A 156 -9.81 -1.76 23.15
N VAL A 157 -9.08 -2.87 23.10
CA VAL A 157 -9.38 -4.07 23.91
C VAL A 157 -8.30 -4.24 24.96
N GLY A 158 -8.71 -4.50 26.19
CA GLY A 158 -7.78 -4.78 27.28
C GLY A 158 -7.00 -6.08 27.04
N TYR A 159 -5.76 -6.15 27.51
CA TYR A 159 -4.90 -7.34 27.33
C TYR A 159 -5.58 -8.66 27.74
N ARG A 160 -6.37 -8.64 28.82
CA ARG A 160 -7.11 -9.81 29.31
C ARG A 160 -8.16 -10.30 28.33
N GLU A 161 -8.84 -9.37 27.66
CA GLU A 161 -9.87 -9.64 26.67
C GLU A 161 -9.26 -10.14 25.36
N LEU A 162 -8.17 -9.51 24.92
CA LEU A 162 -7.38 -9.97 23.78
C LEU A 162 -6.88 -11.41 24.00
N LYS A 163 -6.29 -11.69 25.18
CA LYS A 163 -5.80 -13.02 25.55
C LYS A 163 -6.91 -14.07 25.56
N LYS A 164 -8.11 -13.70 26.03
CA LYS A 164 -9.28 -14.58 26.00
C LYS A 164 -9.70 -14.90 24.57
N ASN A 165 -9.79 -13.90 23.70
CA ASN A 165 -10.17 -14.10 22.29
C ASN A 165 -9.13 -14.92 21.50
N LEU A 166 -7.84 -14.73 21.77
CA LEU A 166 -6.77 -15.54 21.17
C LEU A 166 -6.81 -17.00 21.64
N ASN A 167 -7.15 -17.24 22.91
CA ASN A 167 -7.19 -18.59 23.48
C ASN A 167 -8.50 -19.34 23.17
N LEU A 168 -9.56 -18.66 22.71
CA LEU A 168 -10.85 -19.25 22.38
C LEU A 168 -10.91 -19.83 20.95
N ASN A 169 -9.89 -19.62 20.11
CA ASN A 169 -9.81 -20.19 18.76
C ASN A 169 -8.67 -21.22 18.57
N PRO A 170 -8.68 -22.40 19.23
CA PRO A 170 -7.75 -23.48 18.87
C PRO A 170 -8.20 -24.35 17.69
N GLN A 171 -9.42 -24.19 17.14
CA GLN A 171 -10.05 -25.24 16.31
C GLN A 171 -10.49 -24.85 14.88
N ASN A 172 -10.21 -23.63 14.40
CA ASN A 172 -10.35 -23.35 12.96
C ASN A 172 -8.97 -23.41 12.30
N GLY A 173 -8.70 -24.53 11.63
CA GLY A 173 -7.40 -24.93 11.07
C GLY A 173 -6.85 -24.02 9.97
N ALA A 174 -6.34 -22.86 10.33
CA ALA A 174 -5.36 -22.12 9.55
C ALA A 174 -4.05 -22.06 10.33
N ARG A 175 -2.98 -22.52 9.68
CA ARG A 175 -1.65 -22.82 10.21
C ARG A 175 -1.15 -21.77 11.22
N PRO A 176 -0.64 -22.17 12.40
CA PRO A 176 0.00 -21.24 13.32
C PRO A 176 1.28 -20.70 12.65
N TYR A 177 1.33 -19.39 12.42
CA TYR A 177 2.56 -18.72 12.04
C TYR A 177 3.60 -18.94 13.15
N ALA A 178 4.59 -19.76 12.85
CA ALA A 178 5.80 -19.89 13.62
C ALA A 178 6.53 -18.54 13.61
N VAL A 179 6.38 -17.76 14.68
CA VAL A 179 7.38 -16.77 15.07
C VAL A 179 8.36 -17.51 15.97
N ALA A 180 9.28 -18.25 15.34
CA ALA A 180 10.46 -18.72 16.03
C ALA A 180 11.36 -17.53 16.30
N LYS A 181 11.51 -17.23 17.60
CA LYS A 181 12.61 -16.48 18.18
C LYS A 181 13.95 -16.96 17.60
N ALA A 182 14.78 -16.02 17.18
CA ALA A 182 16.23 -16.20 17.16
C ALA A 182 16.89 -14.85 17.47
N PHE A 183 16.90 -14.48 18.75
CA PHE A 183 17.93 -13.63 19.36
C PHE A 183 17.98 -13.95 20.86
N THR A 184 18.82 -14.91 21.20
CA THR A 184 19.70 -14.85 22.37
C THR A 184 21.00 -15.50 21.95
#